data_AF-A0A973PQA8-F1
#
_entry.id   AF-A0A973PQA8-F1
#
_cell.length_a   1.000
_cell.length_b   1.000
_cell.length_c   1.000
_cell.angle_alpha   90.00
_cell.angle_beta   90.00
_cell.angle_gamma   90.00
#
_symmetry.space_group_name_H-M   'P 1'
#
loop_
_entity.id
_entity.type
_entity.pdbx_description
1 polymer ?
#
loop_
_entity_poly.entity_id
_entity_poly.type
_entity_poly.pdbx_seq_one_letter_code
_entity_poly.pdbx_strand_id
1 'polypeptide(L)'
;GGGEVNYVAMGLIIAFCAIAVVNTLAMSTSARSRELALLRLVGTTRRQLLRMLRAETLTATAVAVVLGSLISLAVLTAFSNGMARVPLPHVPPLVYLAIVAVTTALALVATAVPARLTLRPHPTEALGARE
;
A
#
# COMPACT_ATOMS: atom_id res chain seq x y z
N GLY A 1 22.09 0.20 -29.90
CA GLY A 1 20.91 -0.35 -29.20
C GLY A 1 20.91 0.07 -27.75
N GLY A 2 20.36 1.24 -27.42
CA GLY A 2 20.18 1.69 -26.02
C GLY A 2 18.76 1.46 -25.47
N GLY A 3 17.77 1.29 -26.36
CA GLY A 3 16.38 1.05 -25.98
C GLY A 3 16.19 -0.31 -25.27
N GLU A 4 16.82 -1.37 -25.77
CA GLU A 4 16.70 -2.72 -25.19
C GLU A 4 17.20 -2.77 -23.75
N VAL A 5 18.32 -2.11 -23.46
CA VAL A 5 18.87 -2.01 -22.09
C VAL A 5 17.90 -1.25 -21.17
N ASN A 6 17.26 -0.19 -21.66
CA ASN A 6 16.28 0.58 -20.89
C ASN A 6 15.01 -0.22 -20.58
N TYR A 7 14.48 -0.98 -21.55
CA TYR A 7 13.32 -1.84 -21.31
C TYR A 7 13.62 -2.96 -20.31
N VAL A 8 14.81 -3.57 -20.41
CA VAL A 8 15.25 -4.61 -19.46
C VAL A 8 15.42 -4.01 -18.05
N ALA A 9 16.04 -2.84 -17.92
CA ALA A 9 16.20 -2.16 -16.64
C ALA A 9 14.85 -1.79 -16.02
N MET A 10 13.92 -1.24 -16.81
CA MET A 10 12.58 -0.89 -16.34
C MET A 10 11.79 -2.14 -15.91
N GLY A 11 11.89 -3.23 -16.67
CA GLY A 11 11.30 -4.52 -16.30
C GLY A 11 11.85 -5.06 -14.97
N LEU A 12 13.17 -4.97 -14.75
CA LEU A 12 13.81 -5.40 -13.51
C LEU A 12 13.34 -4.56 -12.31
N ILE A 13 13.24 -3.24 -12.47
CA ILE A 13 12.75 -2.33 -11.42
C ILE A 13 11.30 -2.68 -11.06
N ILE A 14 10.44 -2.89 -12.05
CA ILE A 14 9.04 -3.27 -11.82
C ILE A 14 8.96 -4.61 -11.09
N ALA A 15 9.74 -5.61 -11.53
CA ALA A 15 9.78 -6.93 -10.90
C ALA A 15 10.25 -6.84 -9.43
N PHE A 16 11.31 -6.07 -9.17
CA PHE A 16 11.82 -5.85 -7.83
C PHE A 16 10.78 -5.16 -6.93
N CYS A 17 10.15 -4.09 -7.42
CA CYS A 17 9.06 -3.42 -6.70
C CYS A 17 7.90 -4.37 -6.42
N ALA A 18 7.51 -5.22 -7.38
CA ALA A 18 6.43 -6.18 -7.17
C ALA A 18 6.78 -7.18 -6.06
N ILE A 19 7.99 -7.73 -6.06
CA ILE A 19 8.47 -8.65 -5.01
C ILE A 19 8.48 -7.96 -3.64
N ALA A 20 8.99 -6.72 -3.58
CA ALA A 20 9.02 -5.94 -2.34
C ALA A 20 7.61 -5.72 -1.79
N VAL A 21 6.66 -5.31 -2.64
CA VAL A 21 5.25 -5.12 -2.27
C VAL A 21 4.64 -6.42 -1.76
N VAL A 22 4.84 -7.55 -2.47
CA VAL A 22 4.33 -8.86 -2.04
C VAL A 22 4.88 -9.25 -0.68
N ASN A 23 6.19 -9.06 -0.45
CA ASN A 23 6.82 -9.38 0.81
C ASN A 23 6.26 -8.54 1.96
N THR A 24 6.07 -7.23 1.74
CA THR A 24 5.45 -6.34 2.73
C THR A 24 4.00 -6.72 3.01
N LEU A 25 3.21 -7.04 1.98
CA LEU A 25 1.82 -7.47 2.14
C LEU A 25 1.73 -8.80 2.91
N ALA A 26 2.61 -9.75 2.62
CA ALA A 26 2.69 -11.03 3.31
C ALA A 26 3.02 -10.83 4.80
N MET A 27 4.05 -10.02 5.09
CA MET A 27 4.46 -9.68 6.46
C MET A 27 3.32 -8.97 7.22
N SER A 28 2.71 -7.94 6.62
CA SER A 28 1.60 -7.20 7.21
C SER A 28 0.38 -8.08 7.49
N THR A 29 0.03 -8.97 6.55
CA THR A 29 -1.08 -9.90 6.71
C THR A 29 -0.84 -10.90 7.85
N SER A 30 0.39 -11.43 7.96
CA SER A 30 0.78 -12.35 9.03
C SER A 30 0.75 -11.69 10.41
N ALA A 31 1.38 -10.52 10.56
CA ALA A 31 1.42 -9.78 11.82
C ALA A 31 0.00 -9.44 12.32
N ARG A 32 -0.85 -8.99 11.41
CA ARG A 32 -2.23 -8.61 11.73
C ARG A 32 -3.09 -9.80 12.12
N SER A 33 -2.94 -10.94 11.45
CA SER A 33 -3.64 -12.18 11.83
C SER A 33 -3.35 -12.58 13.29
N ARG A 34 -2.08 -12.43 13.72
CA ARG A 34 -1.66 -12.67 15.10
C ARG A 34 -2.27 -11.66 16.07
N GLU A 35 -2.29 -10.38 15.70
CA GLU A 35 -2.90 -9.31 16.50
C GLU A 35 -4.42 -9.49 16.66
N LEU A 36 -5.11 -9.92 15.59
CA LEU A 36 -6.54 -10.25 15.63
C LEU A 36 -6.85 -11.43 16.56
N ALA A 37 -6.00 -12.45 16.56
CA ALA A 37 -6.13 -13.59 17.46
C ALA A 37 -5.97 -13.16 18.92
N LEU A 38 -4.98 -12.30 19.22
CA LEU A 38 -4.78 -11.73 20.56
C LEU A 38 -5.96 -10.86 21.00
N LEU A 39 -6.47 -9.99 20.12
CA LEU A 39 -7.61 -9.12 20.43
C LEU A 39 -8.90 -9.91 20.67
N ARG A 40 -9.09 -11.05 20.00
CA ARG A 40 -10.20 -11.99 20.29
C ARG A 40 -10.06 -12.63 21.66
N LEU A 41 -8.84 -13.00 22.09
CA LEU A 41 -8.59 -13.55 23.42
C LEU A 41 -8.89 -12.55 24.55
N VAL A 42 -8.75 -11.24 24.28
CA VAL A 42 -9.05 -10.15 25.23
C VAL A 42 -10.51 -9.66 25.12
N GLY A 43 -11.32 -10.21 24.20
CA GLY A 43 -12.74 -9.88 24.06
C GLY A 43 -13.05 -8.61 23.26
N THR A 44 -12.11 -8.13 22.44
CA THR A 44 -12.31 -6.92 21.63
C THR A 44 -13.33 -7.16 20.53
N THR A 45 -14.27 -6.22 20.36
CA THR A 45 -15.34 -6.35 19.36
C THR A 45 -14.83 -6.09 17.93
N ARG A 46 -15.38 -6.78 16.92
CA ARG A 46 -15.05 -6.59 15.48
C ARG A 46 -15.11 -5.13 15.02
N ARG A 47 -15.99 -4.31 15.62
CA ARG A 47 -16.14 -2.89 15.27
C ARG A 47 -14.97 -2.04 15.73
N GLN A 48 -14.45 -2.26 16.94
CA GLN A 48 -13.28 -1.54 17.46
C GLN A 48 -12.05 -1.82 16.60
N LEU A 49 -11.86 -3.09 16.26
CA LEU A 49 -10.79 -3.53 15.37
C LEU A 49 -10.84 -2.83 14.00
N LEU A 50 -11.98 -2.88 13.31
CA LEU A 50 -12.11 -2.23 12.01
C LEU A 50 -11.89 -0.72 12.06
N ARG A 51 -12.18 -0.06 13.20
CA ARG A 51 -11.96 1.37 13.38
C ARG A 51 -10.48 1.71 13.55
N MET A 52 -9.76 0.94 14.36
CA MET A 52 -8.31 1.08 14.55
C MET A 52 -7.57 0.87 13.22
N LEU A 53 -7.92 -0.20 12.52
CA LEU A 53 -7.33 -0.54 11.23
C LEU A 53 -7.55 0.55 10.19
N ARG A 54 -8.73 1.16 10.13
CA ARG A 54 -9.00 2.30 9.24
C ARG A 54 -8.12 3.50 9.58
N ALA A 55 -7.93 3.81 10.86
CA ALA A 55 -7.08 4.91 11.29
C ALA A 55 -5.62 4.69 10.89
N GLU A 56 -5.08 3.49 11.12
CA GLU A 56 -3.73 3.11 10.72
C GLU A 56 -3.55 3.16 9.19
N THR A 57 -4.54 2.68 8.44
CA THR A 57 -4.51 2.77 6.97
C THR A 57 -4.44 4.22 6.52
N LEU A 58 -5.25 5.08 7.14
CA LEU A 58 -5.34 6.50 6.79
C LEU A 58 -4.03 7.22 7.07
N THR A 59 -3.42 6.98 8.24
CA THR A 59 -2.14 7.59 8.61
C THR A 59 -1.02 7.09 7.70
N ALA A 60 -0.95 5.78 7.43
CA ALA A 60 0.05 5.22 6.52
C ALA A 60 -0.09 5.78 5.09
N THR A 61 -1.32 5.88 4.58
CA THR A 61 -1.60 6.45 3.25
C THR A 61 -1.23 7.92 3.18
N ALA A 62 -1.57 8.70 4.21
CA ALA A 62 -1.21 10.12 4.27
C ALA A 62 0.32 10.31 4.23
N VAL A 63 1.06 9.53 5.02
CA VAL A 63 2.53 9.56 5.01
C VAL A 63 3.08 9.16 3.64
N ALA A 64 2.55 8.11 3.03
CA ALA A 64 2.98 7.66 1.70
C ALA A 64 2.74 8.73 0.62
N VAL A 65 1.58 9.39 0.62
CA VAL A 65 1.26 10.46 -0.33
C VAL A 65 2.18 11.66 -0.15
N VAL A 66 2.43 12.08 1.11
CA VAL A 66 3.33 13.20 1.40
C VAL A 66 4.75 12.89 0.94
N LEU A 67 5.30 11.74 1.34
CA LEU A 67 6.67 11.36 0.96
C LEU A 67 6.80 11.13 -0.54
N GLY A 68 5.84 10.45 -1.17
CA GLY A 68 5.84 10.22 -2.62
C GLY A 68 5.78 11.51 -3.42
N SER A 69 5.01 12.49 -2.96
CA SER A 69 4.91 13.81 -3.59
C SER A 69 6.22 14.60 -3.44
N LEU A 70 6.82 14.60 -2.25
CA LEU A 70 8.12 15.25 -1.99
C LEU A 70 9.23 14.65 -2.85
N ILE A 71 9.32 13.32 -2.91
CA ILE A 71 10.32 12.61 -3.73
C ILE A 71 10.10 12.93 -5.21
N SER A 72 8.84 12.87 -5.69
CA SER A 72 8.51 13.18 -7.07
C SER A 72 8.89 14.60 -7.44
N LEU A 73 8.59 15.58 -6.58
CA LEU A 73 8.96 16.97 -6.81
C LEU A 73 10.48 17.16 -6.82
N ALA A 74 11.21 16.51 -5.91
CA ALA A 74 12.67 16.57 -5.85
C ALA A 74 13.32 15.98 -7.12
N VAL A 75 12.86 14.81 -7.58
CA VAL A 75 13.34 14.18 -8.82
C VAL A 75 13.01 15.05 -10.03
N LEU A 76 11.79 15.57 -10.09
CA LEU A 76 11.30 16.37 -11.21
C LEU A 76 12.03 17.72 -11.31
N THR A 77 12.31 18.37 -10.18
CA THR A 77 13.12 19.60 -10.11
C THR A 77 14.58 19.35 -10.47
N ALA A 78 15.19 18.26 -9.99
CA ALA A 78 16.54 17.87 -10.37
C ALA A 78 16.66 17.63 -11.88
N PHE A 79 15.67 16.94 -12.47
CA PHE A 79 15.60 16.67 -13.90
C PHE A 79 15.39 17.96 -14.72
N SER A 80 14.51 18.85 -14.28
CA SER A 80 14.23 20.14 -14.92
C SER A 80 15.46 21.05 -14.95
N ASN A 81 16.21 21.10 -13.85
CA ASN A 81 17.46 21.86 -13.76
C ASN A 81 18.57 21.25 -14.63
N GLY A 82 18.63 19.92 -14.73
CA GLY A 82 19.66 19.21 -15.51
C GLY A 82 19.47 19.23 -17.02
N MET A 83 18.22 19.18 -17.52
CA MET A 83 17.96 19.01 -18.96
C MET A 83 17.38 20.23 -19.68
N ALA A 84 16.52 21.05 -19.05
CA ALA A 84 15.63 21.93 -19.82
C ALA A 84 15.88 23.43 -19.64
N ARG A 85 16.45 23.92 -18.53
CA ARG A 85 16.40 25.36 -18.15
C ARG A 85 14.98 25.96 -18.30
N VAL A 86 13.93 25.14 -18.19
CA VAL A 86 12.54 25.59 -18.22
C VAL A 86 12.02 25.70 -16.79
N PRO A 87 11.36 26.81 -16.40
CA PRO A 87 10.82 26.97 -15.05
C PRO A 87 9.52 26.18 -14.92
N LEU A 88 9.53 25.21 -14.02
CA LEU A 88 8.39 24.46 -13.50
C LEU A 88 7.68 23.50 -14.48
N PRO A 89 7.99 22.20 -14.39
CA PRO A 89 7.16 21.17 -15.02
C PRO A 89 5.73 21.22 -14.48
N HIS A 90 4.81 21.57 -15.38
CA HIS A 90 3.37 21.61 -15.10
C HIS A 90 2.83 20.17 -15.05
N VAL A 91 2.62 19.65 -13.84
CA VAL A 91 1.84 18.42 -13.66
C VAL A 91 0.36 18.81 -13.70
N PRO A 92 -0.44 18.28 -14.64
CA PRO A 92 -1.87 18.57 -14.69
C PRO A 92 -2.51 18.18 -13.36
N PRO A 93 -3.29 19.06 -12.70
CA PRO A 93 -3.89 18.77 -11.41
C PRO A 93 -4.75 17.51 -11.44
N LEU A 94 -5.38 17.20 -12.58
CA LEU A 94 -6.16 15.99 -12.78
C LEU A 94 -5.33 14.70 -12.73
N VAL A 95 -4.11 14.72 -13.27
CA VAL A 95 -3.19 13.57 -13.21
C VAL A 95 -2.70 13.35 -11.78
N TYR A 96 -2.35 14.42 -11.08
CA TYR A 96 -1.97 14.33 -9.67
C TYR A 96 -3.11 13.79 -8.81
N LEU A 97 -4.33 14.27 -9.02
CA LEU A 97 -5.52 13.79 -8.31
C LEU A 97 -5.80 12.32 -8.62
N ALA A 98 -5.62 11.89 -9.87
CA ALA A 98 -5.71 10.48 -10.25
C ALA A 98 -4.66 9.61 -9.54
N ILE A 99 -3.41 10.07 -9.44
CA ILE A 99 -2.34 9.35 -8.71
C ILE A 99 -2.70 9.22 -7.22
N VAL A 100 -3.13 10.31 -6.58
CA VAL A 100 -3.54 10.29 -5.18
C VAL A 100 -4.75 9.38 -4.97
N ALA A 101 -5.73 9.43 -5.87
CA ALA A 101 -6.91 8.56 -5.81
C ALA A 101 -6.53 7.08 -5.96
N VAL A 102 -5.68 6.73 -6.93
CA VAL A 102 -5.23 5.36 -7.18
C VAL A 102 -4.38 4.83 -6.02
N THR A 103 -3.44 5.63 -5.51
CA THR A 103 -2.60 5.23 -4.36
C THR A 103 -3.44 5.05 -3.09
N THR A 104 -4.40 5.93 -2.83
CA THR A 104 -5.34 5.80 -1.71
C THR A 104 -6.22 4.57 -1.87
N ALA A 105 -6.74 4.32 -3.06
CA ALA A 105 -7.55 3.13 -3.34
C ALA A 105 -6.74 1.84 -3.15
N LEU A 106 -5.50 1.79 -3.67
CA LEU A 106 -4.61 0.65 -3.50
C LEU A 106 -4.27 0.41 -2.03
N ALA A 107 -3.96 1.46 -1.26
CA ALA A 107 -3.70 1.34 0.18
C ALA A 107 -4.93 0.81 0.93
N LEU A 108 -6.12 1.35 0.63
CA LEU A 108 -7.37 0.86 1.21
C LEU A 108 -7.64 -0.60 0.85
N VAL A 109 -7.40 -1.02 -0.38
CA VAL A 109 -7.56 -2.43 -0.82
C VAL A 109 -6.54 -3.32 -0.10
N ALA A 110 -5.26 -2.94 -0.13
CA ALA A 110 -4.16 -3.65 0.54
C ALA A 110 -4.44 -3.87 2.03
N THR A 111 -5.07 -2.91 2.70
CA THR A 111 -5.40 -3.03 4.12
C THR A 111 -6.77 -3.66 4.36
N ALA A 112 -7.75 -3.52 3.47
CA ALA A 112 -9.08 -4.12 3.64
C ALA A 112 -9.09 -5.63 3.32
N VAL A 113 -8.30 -6.08 2.35
CA VAL A 113 -8.21 -7.50 1.93
C VAL A 113 -7.82 -8.42 3.09
N PRO A 114 -6.70 -8.22 3.80
CA PRO A 114 -6.31 -9.10 4.90
C PRO A 114 -7.28 -9.01 6.09
N ALA A 115 -7.90 -7.85 6.35
CA ALA A 115 -8.94 -7.73 7.36
C ALA A 115 -10.17 -8.57 7.01
N ARG A 116 -10.60 -8.59 5.75
CA ARG A 116 -11.75 -9.36 5.30
C ARG A 116 -11.47 -10.87 5.26
N LEU A 117 -10.26 -11.26 4.84
CA LEU A 117 -9.86 -12.67 4.77
C LEU A 117 -9.77 -13.32 6.16
N THR A 118 -9.25 -12.61 7.16
CA THR A 118 -9.15 -13.09 8.55
C THR A 118 -10.49 -13.04 9.31
N LEU A 119 -11.38 -12.11 8.94
CA LEU A 119 -12.72 -12.00 9.51
C LEU A 119 -13.76 -12.90 8.81
N ARG A 120 -13.39 -13.60 7.74
CA ARG A 120 -14.22 -14.70 7.24
C ARG A 120 -14.31 -15.74 8.36
N PRO A 121 -15.52 -16.13 8.80
CA PRO A 121 -15.66 -17.25 9.70
C PRO A 121 -15.04 -18.45 8.98
N HIS A 122 -13.97 -19.03 9.53
CA HIS A 122 -13.51 -20.35 9.12
C HIS A 122 -14.60 -21.32 9.56
N PRO A 123 -15.41 -21.88 8.63
CA PRO A 123 -16.52 -22.77 8.98
C PRO A 123 -16.03 -24.11 9.57
N THR A 124 -14.72 -24.34 9.58
CA THR A 124 -14.07 -25.57 10.03
C THR A 124 -13.82 -25.61 11.53
N GLU A 125 -13.77 -24.47 12.25
CA GLU A 125 -13.61 -24.47 13.72
C GLU A 125 -14.96 -24.59 14.46
N ALA A 126 -16.08 -24.33 13.78
CA ALA A 126 -17.41 -24.50 14.36
C ALA A 126 -17.86 -25.98 14.45
N LEU A 127 -17.19 -26.90 13.73
CA LEU A 127 -17.51 -28.33 13.76
C LEU A 127 -16.68 -29.14 14.77
N GLY A 128 -15.51 -28.65 15.21
CA GLY A 128 -14.64 -29.39 16.14
C GLY A 128 -14.92 -29.17 17.63
N ALA A 129 -15.83 -28.25 17.98
CA ALA A 129 -16.18 -27.94 19.37
C ALA A 129 -17.42 -28.70 19.88
N ARG A 130 -17.81 -29.78 19.19
CA ARG A 130 -18.97 -30.63 19.53
C ARG A 130 -18.63 -32.11 19.76
N GLU A 131 -17.36 -32.42 19.96
CA GLU A 131 -16.92 -33.71 20.51
C GLU A 131 -16.29 -33.50 21.88
#